data_AF-A0A2A4SWE3-F1
#
_entry.id   AF-A0A2A4SWE3-F1
#
_cell.length_a   1.000
_cell.length_b   1.000
_cell.length_c   1.000
_cell.angle_alpha   90.00
_cell.angle_beta   90.00
_cell.angle_gamma   90.00
#
_symmetry.space_group_name_H-M   'P 1'
#
loop_
_entity.id
_entity.type
_entity.pdbx_description
1 polymer ?
#
loop_
_entity_poly.entity_id
_entity_poly.type
_entity_poly.pdbx_seq_one_letter_code
_entity_poly.pdbx_strand_id
1 'polypeptide(L)'
;MGEPFVPVEDIQKIQDARKILLEEYDINVKKVEYFQNGREIRLFALHYVLWIDLTKDVKAQLLKFEYAFSQFSFPSIEYIDLRIKDRVIFKEIVNDES
;
A
#
# COMPACT_ATOMS: atom_id res chain seq x y z
N MET A 1 0.65 12.14 24.12
CA MET A 1 0.21 12.19 22.72
C MET A 1 -1.05 11.35 22.63
N GLY A 2 -2.16 11.90 22.10
CA GLY A 2 -3.37 11.12 21.84
C GLY A 2 -3.13 10.17 20.67
N GLU A 3 -3.73 8.98 20.71
CA GLU A 3 -3.71 8.07 19.58
C GLU A 3 -4.34 8.76 18.36
N PRO A 4 -3.82 8.55 17.14
CA PRO A 4 -4.39 9.13 15.94
C PRO A 4 -5.82 8.64 15.78
N PHE A 5 -6.77 9.58 15.68
CA PHE A 5 -8.16 9.25 15.42
C PHE A 5 -8.31 8.82 13.95
N VAL A 6 -8.73 7.57 13.74
CA VAL A 6 -9.08 7.04 12.41
C VAL A 6 -10.60 7.08 12.26
N PRO A 7 -11.16 7.79 11.27
CA PRO A 7 -12.59 7.77 11.00
C PRO A 7 -13.11 6.34 10.77
N VAL A 8 -14.33 6.04 11.22
CA VAL A 8 -14.94 4.70 11.06
C VAL A 8 -14.99 4.26 9.60
N GLU A 9 -15.30 5.18 8.69
CA GLU A 9 -15.29 4.92 7.24
C GLU A 9 -13.91 4.50 6.71
N ASP A 10 -12.84 5.04 7.30
CA ASP A 10 -11.46 4.72 6.94
C ASP A 10 -11.04 3.37 7.54
N ILE A 11 -11.54 3.02 8.73
CA ILE A 11 -11.31 1.70 9.35
C ILE A 11 -11.83 0.58 8.43
N GLN A 12 -13.04 0.72 7.89
CA GLN A 12 -13.61 -0.29 6.99
C GLN A 12 -12.76 -0.46 5.73
N LYS A 13 -12.35 0.66 5.12
CA LYS A 13 -11.47 0.65 3.94
C LYS A 13 -10.11 0.00 4.21
N ILE A 14 -9.55 0.20 5.40
CA ILE A 14 -8.29 -0.43 5.82
C ILE A 14 -8.48 -1.94 5.98
N GLN A 15 -9.59 -2.39 6.57
CA GLN A 15 -9.90 -3.81 6.70
C GLN A 15 -10.10 -4.46 5.33
N ASP A 16 -10.84 -3.81 4.43
CA ASP A 16 -11.07 -4.29 3.07
C ASP A 16 -9.76 -4.40 2.29
N ALA A 17 -8.86 -3.40 2.42
CA ALA A 17 -7.54 -3.44 1.79
C ALA A 17 -6.73 -4.66 2.23
N ARG A 18 -6.70 -4.94 3.55
CA ARG A 18 -5.99 -6.10 4.11
C ARG A 18 -6.59 -7.42 3.62
N LYS A 19 -7.92 -7.49 3.58
CA LYS A 19 -8.64 -8.67 3.10
C LYS A 19 -8.33 -8.96 1.64
N ILE A 20 -8.43 -7.95 0.77
CA ILE A 20 -8.11 -8.07 -0.66
C ILE A 20 -6.65 -8.53 -0.84
N LEU A 21 -5.71 -7.89 -0.16
CA LEU A 21 -4.29 -8.27 -0.24
C LEU A 21 -4.04 -9.72 0.18
N LEU A 22 -4.71 -10.19 1.24
CA LEU A 22 -4.55 -11.56 1.69
C LEU A 22 -5.24 -12.57 0.76
N GLU A 23 -6.50 -12.33 0.40
CA GLU A 23 -7.33 -13.31 -0.31
C GLU A 23 -7.05 -13.35 -1.81
N GLU A 24 -6.79 -12.20 -2.45
CA GLU A 24 -6.60 -12.11 -3.89
C GLU A 24 -5.11 -12.20 -4.28
N TYR A 25 -4.19 -11.79 -3.40
CA TYR A 25 -2.75 -11.69 -3.72
C TYR A 25 -1.82 -12.50 -2.82
N ASP A 26 -2.34 -13.19 -1.79
CA ASP A 26 -1.54 -13.90 -0.78
C ASP A 26 -0.49 -13.00 -0.07
N ILE A 27 -0.80 -11.71 0.07
CA ILE A 27 0.07 -10.71 0.70
C ILE A 27 -0.36 -10.51 2.15
N ASN A 28 0.49 -10.99 3.07
CA ASN A 28 0.30 -10.73 4.49
C ASN A 28 0.81 -9.34 4.90
N VAL A 29 -0.12 -8.47 5.32
CA VAL A 29 0.19 -7.14 5.87
C VAL A 29 0.55 -7.24 7.34
N LYS A 30 1.81 -6.95 7.68
CA LYS A 30 2.35 -7.00 9.04
C LYS A 30 2.02 -5.78 9.88
N LYS A 31 1.97 -4.60 9.24
CA LYS A 31 1.74 -3.31 9.90
C LYS A 31 0.94 -2.39 8.98
N VAL A 32 0.09 -1.56 9.58
CA VAL A 32 -0.59 -0.47 8.90
C VAL A 32 -0.23 0.84 9.61
N GLU A 33 0.20 1.84 8.86
CA GLU A 33 0.36 3.21 9.35
C GLU A 33 -0.67 4.10 8.68
N TYR A 34 -1.41 4.88 9.47
CA TYR A 34 -2.39 5.84 8.98
C TYR A 34 -1.87 7.27 9.09
N PHE A 35 -2.00 8.03 8.01
CA PHE A 35 -1.57 9.42 7.91
C PHE A 35 -2.80 10.32 7.76
N GLN A 36 -3.20 10.96 8.86
CA GLN A 36 -4.45 11.70 8.97
C GLN A 36 -4.59 12.87 7.96
N ASN A 37 -3.51 13.62 7.73
CA ASN A 37 -3.54 14.81 6.88
C ASN A 37 -3.84 14.48 5.40
N GLY A 38 -3.38 13.31 4.93
CA GLY A 38 -3.60 12.84 3.57
C GLY A 38 -4.74 11.83 3.44
N ARG A 39 -5.31 11.38 4.58
CA ARG A 39 -6.20 10.21 4.65
C ARG A 39 -5.64 9.04 3.84
N GLU A 40 -4.39 8.69 4.12
CA GLU A 40 -3.67 7.64 3.42
C GLU A 40 -3.15 6.60 4.40
N ILE A 41 -2.91 5.40 3.88
CA ILE A 41 -2.27 4.32 4.62
C ILE A 41 -1.03 3.81 3.93
N ARG A 42 -0.11 3.32 4.78
CA ARG A 42 1.03 2.49 4.38
C ARG A 42 0.82 1.09 4.91
N LEU A 43 0.74 0.12 4.00
CA LEU A 43 0.58 -1.29 4.29
C LEU A 43 1.94 -1.98 4.14
N PHE A 44 2.51 -2.44 5.24
CA PHE A 44 3.83 -3.05 5.27
C PHE A 44 3.72 -4.55 4.99
N ALA A 45 4.17 -4.97 3.82
CA ALA A 45 4.36 -6.38 3.46
C ALA A 45 5.77 -6.85 3.87
N LEU A 46 6.14 -8.08 3.52
CA LEU A 46 7.44 -8.66 3.90
C LEU A 46 8.64 -7.87 3.35
N HIS A 47 8.56 -7.42 2.10
CA HIS A 47 9.70 -6.83 1.38
C HIS A 47 9.48 -5.38 0.93
N TYR A 48 8.24 -4.88 0.98
CA TYR A 48 7.87 -3.59 0.42
C TYR A 48 6.70 -2.96 1.18
N VAL A 49 6.47 -1.68 0.92
CA VAL A 49 5.35 -0.93 1.48
C VAL A 49 4.39 -0.49 0.38
N LEU A 50 3.09 -0.76 0.53
CA LEU A 50 2.06 -0.24 -0.38
C LEU A 50 1.44 1.04 0.17
N TRP A 51 1.29 2.05 -0.67
CA TRP A 51 0.69 3.33 -0.29
C TRP A 51 -0.69 3.46 -0.96
N ILE A 52 -1.72 3.71 -0.15
CA ILE A 52 -3.12 3.75 -0.58
C ILE A 52 -3.77 5.04 -0.08
N ASP A 53 -4.52 5.69 -0.95
CA ASP A 53 -5.32 6.89 -0.66
C ASP A 53 -6.74 6.44 -0.28
N LEU A 54 -7.16 6.69 0.97
CA LEU A 54 -8.48 6.28 1.45
C LEU A 54 -9.59 7.19 0.93
N THR A 55 -9.29 8.36 0.36
CA THR A 55 -10.31 9.22 -0.25
C THR A 55 -10.82 8.68 -1.59
N LYS A 56 -10.11 7.69 -2.16
CA LYS A 56 -10.43 7.05 -3.44
C LYS A 56 -10.89 5.60 -3.22
N ASP A 57 -11.31 4.97 -4.31
CA ASP A 57 -11.62 3.54 -4.32
C ASP A 57 -10.35 2.71 -4.05
N VAL A 58 -10.34 2.01 -2.92
CA VAL A 58 -9.22 1.16 -2.49
C VAL A 58 -9.04 -0.04 -3.40
N LYS A 59 -10.13 -0.67 -3.83
CA LYS A 59 -10.06 -1.85 -4.69
C LYS A 59 -9.49 -1.50 -6.06
N ALA A 60 -9.94 -0.39 -6.66
CA ALA A 60 -9.38 0.11 -7.91
C ALA A 60 -7.89 0.45 -7.79
N GLN A 61 -7.44 0.93 -6.63
CA GLN A 61 -6.01 1.15 -6.38
C GLN A 61 -5.22 -0.16 -6.30
N LEU A 62 -5.75 -1.15 -5.59
CA LEU A 62 -5.12 -2.47 -5.44
C LEU A 62 -5.09 -3.26 -6.76
N LEU A 63 -6.08 -3.13 -7.65
CA LEU A 63 -6.02 -3.77 -8.97
C LEU A 63 -4.82 -3.31 -9.81
N LYS A 64 -4.31 -2.09 -9.59
CA LYS A 64 -3.10 -1.62 -10.27
C LYS A 64 -1.84 -2.36 -9.80
N PHE A 65 -1.90 -2.99 -8.63
CA PHE A 65 -0.80 -3.79 -8.11
C PHE A 65 -0.47 -4.97 -9.03
N GLU A 66 -1.46 -5.63 -9.66
CA GLU A 66 -1.22 -6.69 -10.65
C GLU A 66 -0.32 -6.22 -11.79
N TYR A 67 -0.65 -5.04 -12.34
CA TYR A 67 0.15 -4.44 -13.41
C TYR A 67 1.57 -4.15 -12.92
N ALA A 68 1.69 -3.58 -11.71
CA ALA A 68 2.98 -3.24 -11.12
C ALA A 68 3.86 -4.48 -10.93
N PHE A 69 3.32 -5.56 -10.37
CA PHE A 69 4.05 -6.81 -10.07
C PHE A 69 4.70 -7.42 -11.32
N SER A 70 4.11 -7.21 -12.51
CA SER A 70 4.69 -7.67 -13.77
C SER A 70 5.94 -6.90 -14.23
N GLN A 71 6.18 -5.70 -13.68
CA GLN A 71 7.17 -4.74 -14.19
C GLN A 71 8.46 -4.68 -13.38
N PHE A 72 8.53 -5.33 -12.21
CA PHE A 72 9.69 -5.26 -11.34
C PHE A 72 10.05 -6.62 -10.72
N SER A 73 11.32 -6.78 -10.37
CA SER A 73 11.85 -7.98 -9.75
C SER A 73 11.87 -7.84 -8.22
N PHE A 74 11.24 -8.77 -7.51
CA PHE A 74 11.44 -8.88 -6.06
C PHE A 74 12.82 -9.45 -5.74
N PRO A 75 13.45 -9.07 -4.60
CA PRO A 75 12.95 -8.19 -3.54
C PRO A 75 13.46 -6.73 -3.60
N SER A 76 13.85 -6.21 -4.76
CA SER A 76 14.52 -4.91 -4.87
C SER A 76 13.61 -3.67 -4.74
N ILE A 77 12.42 -3.78 -4.12
CA ILE A 77 11.44 -2.68 -4.07
C ILE A 77 11.24 -2.20 -2.63
N GLU A 78 11.45 -0.91 -2.41
CA GLU A 78 11.22 -0.25 -1.12
C GLU A 78 9.72 0.04 -0.90
N TYR A 79 9.09 0.68 -1.88
CA TYR A 79 7.66 0.98 -1.83
C TYR A 79 7.01 1.03 -3.21
N ILE A 80 5.69 0.85 -3.21
CA ILE A 80 4.81 0.98 -4.38
C ILE A 80 3.69 1.95 -4.01
N ASP A 81 3.61 3.05 -4.75
CA ASP A 81 2.60 4.08 -4.63
C ASP A 81 1.48 3.86 -5.64
N LEU A 82 0.31 3.50 -5.11
CA LEU A 82 -0.90 3.22 -5.87
C LEU A 82 -1.90 4.40 -5.83
N ARG A 83 -1.54 5.54 -5.24
CA ARG A 83 -2.45 6.69 -5.04
C ARG A 83 -2.68 7.49 -6.33
N ILE A 84 -1.76 7.37 -7.28
CA ILE A 84 -1.82 8.08 -8.57
C ILE A 84 -2.79 7.34 -9.50
N LYS A 85 -3.83 8.02 -9.97
CA LYS A 85 -4.98 7.39 -10.65
C LYS A 85 -4.57 6.41 -11.76
N ASP A 86 -3.78 6.87 -12.72
CA ASP A 86 -3.49 6.15 -13.97
C ASP A 86 -2.06 5.61 -14.06
N ARG A 87 -1.33 5.59 -12.94
CA ARG A 87 0.08 5.16 -12.90
C ARG A 87 0.38 4.44 -11.60
N VAL A 88 1.38 3.58 -11.65
CA VAL A 88 2.03 3.04 -10.46
C VAL A 88 3.43 3.63 -10.40
N ILE A 89 3.79 4.18 -9.24
CA ILE A 89 5.14 4.66 -8.97
C ILE A 89 5.76 3.68 -8.00
N PHE A 90 7.01 3.29 -8.20
CA PHE A 90 7.75 2.46 -7.26
C PHE A 90 9.16 3.02 -7.08
N LYS A 91 9.74 2.70 -5.93
CA LYS A 91 11.15 3.01 -5.64
C LYS A 91 11.88 1.70 -5.39
N GLU A 92 12.99 1.52 -6.08
CA GLU A 92 13.89 0.39 -5.87
C GLU A 92 14.88 0.65 -4.73
N ILE A 93 15.29 -0.43 -4.08
CA ILE A 93 16.41 -0.43 -3.15
C ILE A 93 17.68 -0.39 -4.01
N VAL A 94 18.34 0.77 -4.03
CA VAL A 94 19.67 0.89 -4.64
C VAL A 94 20.67 0.38 -3.61
N ASN A 95 21.17 -0.84 -3.82
CA ASN A 95 22.37 -1.29 -3.10
C ASN A 95 23.55 -0.60 -3.77
N ASP A 96 24.03 0.51 -3.21
CA ASP A 96 25.37 1.01 -3.53
C ASP A 96 26.37 -0.02 -3.01
N GLU A 97 26.85 -0.91 -3.88
CA GLU A 97 28.07 -1.67 -3.63
C GLU A 97 29.23 -0.67 -3.63
N SER A 98 29.60 -0.19 -2.43
CA SER A 98 30.88 0.49 -2.17
C SER A 98 31.99 -0.52 -1.90
#